data_AF-A0A924KWA1-F1
#
_entry.id   AF-A0A924KWA1-F1
#
_cell.length_a   1.000
_cell.length_b   1.000
_cell.length_c   1.000
_cell.angle_alpha   90.00
_cell.angle_beta   90.00
_cell.angle_gamma   90.00
#
_symmetry.space_group_name_H-M   'P 1'
#
loop_
_entity.id
_entity.type
_entity.pdbx_description
1 polymer ?
#
loop_
_entity_poly.entity_id
_entity_poly.type
_entity_poly.pdbx_seq_one_letter_code
_entity_poly.pdbx_strand_id
1 'polypeptide(L)'
;MALSKNWQLSAFEYYVEFIVIPVLFGLAIWFGPITLWQIGVGVLAWSLAEYCMHRFLFHSTFRRDHWAHHVDSKAYIGISGIYAGAAYALALLPAWWINLQSVYAGFLLGYFSYMTLHYAIHHPQPWFGRIVWHLVRNHEMHHIKGIEKNFGVTSPLWDVVFMSYVRPVPAAVGQEPNI
;
A
#
# COMPACT_ATOMS: atom_id res chain seq x y z
N MET A 1 -16.72 -17.25 -13.48
CA MET A 1 -17.34 -16.02 -12.94
C MET A 1 -16.59 -14.84 -13.52
N ALA A 2 -17.27 -13.82 -14.05
CA ALA A 2 -16.59 -12.64 -14.60
C ALA A 2 -15.89 -11.83 -13.50
N LEU A 3 -14.74 -11.22 -13.81
CA LEU A 3 -14.02 -10.32 -12.88
C LEU A 3 -14.86 -9.06 -12.61
N SER A 4 -14.73 -8.53 -11.39
CA SER A 4 -15.36 -7.25 -11.04
C SER A 4 -14.69 -6.10 -11.79
N LYS A 5 -15.46 -5.06 -12.13
CA LYS A 5 -14.96 -3.82 -12.75
C LYS A 5 -15.15 -2.59 -11.87
N ASN A 6 -15.66 -2.74 -10.65
CA ASN A 6 -16.01 -1.60 -9.78
C ASN A 6 -14.78 -0.79 -9.35
N TRP A 7 -13.62 -1.43 -9.28
CA TRP A 7 -12.33 -0.81 -8.93
C TRP A 7 -11.45 -0.59 -10.15
N GLN A 8 -11.97 -0.74 -11.36
CA GLN A 8 -11.22 -0.43 -12.57
C GLN A 8 -11.08 1.09 -12.68
N LEU A 9 -9.84 1.58 -12.61
CA LEU A 9 -9.53 3.00 -12.64
C LEU A 9 -9.07 3.44 -14.03
N SER A 10 -9.27 4.72 -14.32
CA SER A 10 -8.51 5.40 -15.36
C SER A 10 -7.05 5.61 -14.93
N ALA A 11 -6.14 5.81 -15.89
CA ALA A 11 -4.75 6.15 -15.57
C ALA A 11 -4.65 7.44 -14.73
N PHE A 12 -5.52 8.42 -14.99
CA PHE A 12 -5.58 9.65 -14.21
C PHE A 12 -5.92 9.38 -12.74
N GLU A 13 -6.98 8.62 -12.46
CA GLU A 13 -7.38 8.27 -11.10
C GLU A 13 -6.32 7.45 -10.36
N TYR A 14 -5.54 6.65 -11.08
CA TYR A 14 -4.44 5.88 -10.52
C TYR A 14 -3.24 6.79 -10.16
N TYR A 15 -2.82 7.67 -11.07
CA TYR A 15 -1.59 8.45 -10.90
C TYR A 15 -1.75 9.75 -10.11
N VAL A 16 -2.97 10.28 -9.95
CA VAL A 16 -3.20 11.58 -9.28
C VAL A 16 -2.63 11.61 -7.85
N GLU A 17 -2.63 10.50 -7.12
CA GLU A 17 -2.13 10.43 -5.75
C GLU A 17 -0.61 10.57 -5.64
N PHE A 18 0.14 10.22 -6.69
CA PHE A 18 1.58 10.45 -6.72
C PHE A 18 1.94 11.94 -6.71
N ILE A 19 0.97 12.82 -6.96
CA ILE A 19 1.12 14.28 -6.86
C ILE A 19 0.42 14.80 -5.60
N VAL A 20 -0.83 14.39 -5.36
CA VAL A 20 -1.63 14.92 -4.24
C VAL A 20 -1.00 14.59 -2.89
N ILE A 21 -0.51 13.36 -2.68
CA ILE A 21 0.02 12.95 -1.38
C ILE A 21 1.31 13.70 -1.00
N PRO A 22 2.32 13.85 -1.89
CA PRO A 22 3.48 14.70 -1.61
C PRO A 22 3.12 16.16 -1.32
N VAL A 23 2.13 16.74 -2.03
CA VAL A 23 1.65 18.10 -1.75
C VAL A 23 1.04 18.20 -0.35
N LEU A 24 0.15 17.28 0.02
CA LEU A 24 -0.46 17.24 1.35
C LEU A 24 0.58 17.01 2.46
N PHE A 25 1.60 16.19 2.20
CA PHE A 25 2.73 16.01 3.12
C PHE A 25 3.50 17.32 3.31
N GLY A 26 3.83 18.01 2.22
CA GLY A 26 4.49 19.31 2.24
C GLY A 26 3.69 20.36 3.03
N LEU A 27 2.37 20.42 2.81
CA LEU A 27 1.47 21.29 3.59
C LEU A 27 1.46 20.89 5.08
N ALA A 28 1.39 19.60 5.40
CA ALA A 28 1.38 19.16 6.79
C ALA A 28 2.63 19.57 7.57
N ILE A 29 3.80 19.59 6.91
CA ILE A 29 5.06 19.96 7.56
C ILE A 29 5.37 21.46 7.49
N TRP A 30 4.72 22.22 6.60
CA TRP A 30 5.02 23.64 6.40
C TRP A 30 4.49 24.55 7.51
N PHE A 31 3.34 24.21 8.08
CA PHE A 31 2.57 25.14 8.89
C PHE A 31 2.55 24.81 10.39
N GLY A 32 3.39 23.88 10.86
CA GLY A 32 3.45 23.53 12.27
C GLY A 32 4.80 22.96 12.67
N PRO A 33 5.07 22.88 13.99
CA PRO A 33 6.30 22.28 14.49
C PRO A 33 6.36 20.79 14.12
N ILE A 34 7.56 20.35 13.75
CA ILE A 34 7.85 18.97 13.37
C ILE A 34 8.35 18.18 14.56
N THR A 35 7.73 17.02 14.77
CA THR A 35 8.08 16.10 15.84
C THR A 35 8.38 14.72 15.26
N LEU A 36 9.66 14.34 15.23
CA LEU A 36 10.11 13.10 14.55
C LEU A 36 9.47 11.82 15.12
N TRP A 37 9.26 11.74 16.44
CA TRP A 37 8.60 10.56 17.03
C TRP A 37 7.13 10.46 16.59
N GLN A 38 6.43 11.59 16.43
CA GLN A 38 5.05 11.61 15.94
C GLN A 38 4.99 11.15 14.48
N ILE A 39 5.96 11.54 13.65
CA ILE A 39 6.10 10.99 12.30
C ILE A 39 6.27 9.47 12.34
N GLY A 40 7.13 8.96 13.23
CA GLY A 40 7.30 7.52 13.43
C GLY A 40 6.00 6.80 13.82
N VAL A 41 5.21 7.38 14.73
CA VAL A 41 3.88 6.87 15.08
C VAL A 41 2.93 6.88 13.89
N GLY A 42 2.94 7.93 13.07
CA GLY A 42 2.15 8.01 11.84
C GLY A 42 2.49 6.91 10.84
N VAL A 43 3.78 6.67 10.59
CA VAL A 43 4.25 5.60 9.69
C VAL A 43 3.82 4.23 10.22
N LEU A 44 3.99 3.99 11.53
CA LEU A 44 3.58 2.73 12.16
C LEU A 44 2.05 2.55 12.08
N ALA A 45 1.28 3.60 12.34
CA ALA A 45 -0.18 3.59 12.24
C ALA A 45 -0.65 3.31 10.80
N TRP A 46 0.00 3.89 9.79
CA TRP A 46 -0.28 3.55 8.40
C TRP A 46 0.00 2.07 8.11
N SER A 47 1.16 1.55 8.53
CA SER A 47 1.50 0.14 8.27
C SER A 47 0.48 -0.84 8.88
N LEU A 48 -0.10 -0.49 10.03
CA LEU A 48 -1.19 -1.26 10.64
C LEU A 48 -2.50 -1.11 9.85
N ALA A 49 -2.82 0.11 9.41
CA ALA A 49 -3.98 0.38 8.58
C ALA A 49 -3.91 -0.40 7.25
N GLU A 50 -2.76 -0.39 6.57
CA GLU A 50 -2.48 -1.20 5.39
C GLU A 50 -2.81 -2.68 5.63
N TYR A 51 -2.24 -3.26 6.70
CA TYR A 51 -2.48 -4.66 7.05
C TYR A 51 -3.97 -4.95 7.27
N CYS A 52 -4.65 -4.11 8.06
CA CYS A 52 -6.06 -4.27 8.39
C CYS A 52 -6.96 -4.11 7.16
N MET A 53 -6.68 -3.12 6.31
CA MET A 53 -7.41 -2.91 5.06
C MET A 53 -7.22 -4.11 4.13
N HIS A 54 -5.99 -4.56 3.93
CA HIS A 54 -5.72 -5.66 3.02
C HIS A 54 -6.37 -6.97 3.50
N ARG A 55 -6.24 -7.29 4.80
CA ARG A 55 -6.79 -8.53 5.36
C ARG A 55 -8.30 -8.50 5.56
N PHE A 56 -8.84 -7.46 6.20
CA PHE A 56 -10.21 -7.45 6.70
C PHE A 56 -11.20 -6.68 5.81
N LEU A 57 -10.71 -5.80 4.92
CA LEU A 57 -11.56 -5.13 3.94
C LEU A 57 -11.40 -5.79 2.56
N PHE A 58 -10.19 -5.87 2.03
CA PHE A 58 -9.95 -6.32 0.66
C PHE A 58 -10.17 -7.82 0.50
N HIS A 59 -9.66 -8.65 1.42
CA HIS A 59 -9.86 -10.12 1.39
C HIS A 59 -11.19 -10.60 2.01
N SER A 60 -12.06 -9.68 2.43
CA SER A 60 -13.37 -9.99 3.02
C SER A 60 -14.50 -9.24 2.31
N THR A 61 -14.77 -7.99 2.70
CA THR A 61 -15.89 -7.18 2.18
C THR A 61 -15.78 -6.91 0.68
N PHE A 62 -14.58 -6.63 0.18
CA PHE A 62 -14.30 -6.29 -1.22
C PHE A 62 -13.59 -7.41 -1.97
N ARG A 63 -13.76 -8.66 -1.53
CA ARG A 63 -13.02 -9.82 -2.04
C ARG A 63 -13.13 -9.98 -3.55
N ARG A 64 -14.29 -9.69 -4.15
CA ARG A 64 -14.49 -9.81 -5.60
C ARG A 64 -13.70 -8.76 -6.38
N ASP A 65 -13.60 -7.55 -5.85
CA ASP A 65 -12.90 -6.44 -6.48
C ASP A 65 -11.39 -6.62 -6.34
N HIS A 66 -10.92 -6.96 -5.13
CA HIS A 66 -9.52 -7.27 -4.88
C HIS A 66 -9.04 -8.53 -5.63
N TRP A 67 -9.91 -9.52 -5.82
CA TRP A 67 -9.58 -10.69 -6.64
C TRP A 67 -9.30 -10.33 -8.11
N ALA A 68 -9.90 -9.26 -8.64
CA ALA A 68 -9.55 -8.81 -9.99
C ALA A 68 -8.10 -8.33 -10.06
N HIS A 69 -7.61 -7.66 -9.00
CA HIS A 69 -6.20 -7.31 -8.86
C HIS A 69 -5.29 -8.56 -8.71
N HIS A 70 -5.72 -9.60 -7.99
CA HIS A 70 -4.99 -10.88 -7.94
C HIS A 70 -4.83 -11.55 -9.30
N VAL A 71 -5.80 -11.37 -10.20
CA VAL A 71 -5.77 -11.96 -11.54
C VAL A 71 -4.98 -11.11 -12.53
N ASP A 72 -5.08 -9.79 -12.44
CA ASP A 72 -4.33 -8.85 -13.29
C ASP A 72 -3.72 -7.73 -12.43
N SER A 73 -2.59 -8.03 -11.80
CA SER A 73 -1.95 -7.14 -10.83
C SER A 73 -1.25 -5.93 -11.46
N LYS A 74 -1.09 -5.93 -12.79
CA LYS A 74 -0.51 -4.82 -13.56
C LYS A 74 -1.56 -3.83 -14.04
N ALA A 75 -2.84 -4.20 -14.01
CA ALA A 75 -3.92 -3.29 -14.33
C ALA A 75 -4.14 -2.23 -13.24
N TYR A 76 -4.74 -1.11 -13.62
CA TYR A 76 -5.15 -0.04 -12.69
C TYR A 76 -6.42 -0.46 -11.94
N ILE A 77 -6.26 -1.35 -10.96
CA ILE A 77 -7.34 -1.86 -10.12
C ILE A 77 -7.06 -1.45 -8.68
N GLY A 78 -7.97 -0.67 -8.09
CA GLY A 78 -7.84 -0.22 -6.71
C GLY A 78 -8.88 0.80 -6.28
N ILE A 79 -8.62 1.43 -5.15
CA ILE A 79 -9.42 2.58 -4.67
C ILE A 79 -9.06 3.80 -5.53
N SER A 80 -10.07 4.54 -6.00
CA SER A 80 -9.83 5.73 -6.83
C SER A 80 -9.05 6.79 -6.06
N GLY A 81 -7.95 7.25 -6.67
CA GLY A 81 -7.06 8.21 -6.05
C GLY A 81 -7.68 9.60 -5.85
N ILE A 82 -8.76 9.92 -6.55
CA ILE A 82 -9.56 11.12 -6.30
C ILE A 82 -10.23 11.03 -4.93
N TYR A 83 -10.87 9.89 -4.62
CA TYR A 83 -11.57 9.71 -3.34
C TYR A 83 -10.60 9.59 -2.17
N ALA A 84 -9.51 8.84 -2.34
CA ALA A 84 -8.48 8.72 -1.32
C ALA A 84 -7.76 10.06 -1.08
N GLY A 85 -7.34 10.76 -2.15
CA GLY A 85 -6.75 12.09 -2.06
C GLY A 85 -7.67 13.12 -1.40
N ALA A 86 -8.96 13.12 -1.72
CA ALA A 86 -9.95 13.99 -1.07
C ALA A 86 -10.11 13.67 0.42
N ALA A 87 -10.17 12.39 0.79
CA ALA A 87 -10.25 11.97 2.19
C ALA A 87 -9.03 12.44 3.00
N TYR A 88 -7.82 12.32 2.45
CA TYR A 88 -6.60 12.82 3.09
C TYR A 88 -6.59 14.35 3.18
N ALA A 89 -6.96 15.05 2.10
CA ALA A 89 -7.06 16.50 2.11
C ALA A 89 -8.01 17.01 3.20
N LEU A 90 -9.17 16.36 3.37
CA LEU A 90 -10.12 16.68 4.43
C LEU A 90 -9.55 16.38 5.83
N ALA A 91 -8.74 15.33 5.99
CA ALA A 91 -8.11 14.95 7.25
C ALA A 91 -6.99 15.91 7.70
N LEU A 92 -6.46 16.75 6.80
CA LEU A 92 -5.43 17.74 7.14
C LEU A 92 -5.92 18.77 8.18
N LEU A 93 -7.13 19.29 8.01
CA LEU A 93 -7.72 20.31 8.89
C LEU A 93 -7.87 19.85 10.35
N PRO A 94 -8.52 18.72 10.65
CA PRO A 94 -8.61 18.24 12.02
C PRO A 94 -7.25 17.86 12.57
N ALA A 95 -6.34 17.27 11.76
CA ALA A 95 -5.00 16.93 12.22
C ALA A 95 -4.25 18.15 12.75
N TRP A 96 -4.40 19.31 12.11
CA TRP A 96 -3.83 20.55 12.62
C TRP A 96 -4.55 21.09 13.86
N TRP A 97 -5.89 21.11 13.84
CA TRP A 97 -6.68 21.64 14.93
C TRP A 97 -6.35 20.99 16.28
N ILE A 98 -5.97 19.70 16.26
CA ILE A 98 -5.62 18.92 17.45
C ILE A 98 -4.10 18.65 17.61
N ASN A 99 -3.24 19.37 16.88
CA ASN A 99 -1.77 19.25 16.95
C ASN A 99 -1.20 17.85 16.61
N LEU A 100 -1.81 17.15 15.66
CA LEU A 100 -1.38 15.85 15.12
C LEU A 100 -0.82 15.95 13.69
N GLN A 101 -0.44 17.13 13.22
CA GLN A 101 0.10 17.32 11.86
C GLN A 101 1.35 16.46 11.56
N SER A 102 2.22 16.22 12.56
CA SER A 102 3.37 15.32 12.39
C SER A 102 2.96 13.85 12.29
N VAL A 103 1.93 13.41 13.02
CA VAL A 103 1.38 12.05 12.89
C VAL A 103 0.74 11.88 11.53
N TYR A 104 -0.04 12.87 11.08
CA TYR A 104 -0.63 12.89 9.74
C TYR A 104 0.44 12.85 8.64
N ALA A 105 1.51 13.64 8.75
CA ALA A 105 2.65 13.60 7.82
C ALA A 105 3.31 12.21 7.78
N GLY A 106 3.52 11.58 8.94
CA GLY A 106 4.01 10.20 9.02
C GLY A 106 3.06 9.19 8.37
N PHE A 107 1.75 9.36 8.57
CA PHE A 107 0.73 8.50 7.96
C PHE A 107 0.74 8.62 6.43
N LEU A 108 0.82 9.84 5.89
CA LEU A 108 0.98 10.08 4.45
C LEU A 108 2.29 9.51 3.90
N LEU A 109 3.39 9.61 4.64
CA LEU A 109 4.67 9.02 4.25
C LEU A 109 4.55 7.49 4.15
N GLY A 110 3.89 6.85 5.12
CA GLY A 110 3.56 5.43 5.06
C GLY A 110 2.72 5.09 3.83
N TYR A 111 1.65 5.85 3.58
CA TYR A 111 0.76 5.63 2.44
C TYR A 111 1.47 5.77 1.10
N PHE A 112 2.27 6.83 0.94
CA PHE A 112 3.06 7.05 -0.27
C PHE A 112 4.10 5.94 -0.48
N SER A 113 4.71 5.45 0.60
CA SER A 113 5.61 4.29 0.54
C SER A 113 4.87 3.04 0.07
N TYR A 114 3.66 2.80 0.58
CA TYR A 114 2.79 1.70 0.14
C TYR A 114 2.47 1.78 -1.36
N MET A 115 1.98 2.93 -1.84
CA MET A 115 1.63 3.09 -3.27
C MET A 115 2.84 2.86 -4.17
N THR A 116 3.98 3.46 -3.81
CA THR A 116 5.23 3.34 -4.58
C THR A 116 5.74 1.89 -4.58
N LEU A 117 5.80 1.25 -3.42
CA LEU A 117 6.30 -0.12 -3.29
C LEU A 117 5.36 -1.11 -3.97
N HIS A 118 4.05 -0.99 -3.78
CA HIS A 118 3.07 -1.86 -4.41
C HIS A 118 3.14 -1.77 -5.94
N TYR A 119 3.20 -0.55 -6.48
CA TYR A 119 3.37 -0.35 -7.92
C TYR A 119 4.67 -0.97 -8.43
N ALA A 120 5.79 -0.72 -7.74
CA ALA A 120 7.10 -1.22 -8.15
C ALA A 120 7.25 -2.74 -7.99
N ILE A 121 6.53 -3.37 -7.06
CA ILE A 121 6.48 -4.84 -6.93
C ILE A 121 5.84 -5.48 -8.16
N HIS A 122 4.75 -4.89 -8.68
CA HIS A 122 4.06 -5.40 -9.88
C HIS A 122 4.69 -4.94 -11.20
N HIS A 123 5.46 -3.85 -11.16
CA HIS A 123 6.19 -3.28 -12.31
C HIS A 123 7.70 -3.16 -11.98
N PRO A 124 8.39 -4.28 -11.70
CA PRO A 124 9.75 -4.24 -11.21
C PRO A 124 10.71 -3.68 -12.26
N GLN A 125 11.52 -2.72 -11.84
CA GLN A 125 12.71 -2.27 -12.58
C GLN A 125 13.93 -3.04 -12.05
N PRO A 126 14.89 -3.45 -12.90
CA PRO A 126 15.98 -4.34 -12.50
C PRO A 126 16.81 -3.86 -11.29
N TRP A 127 17.00 -2.54 -11.14
CA TRP A 127 17.76 -1.96 -10.04
C TRP A 127 16.94 -1.86 -8.75
N PHE A 128 15.68 -1.42 -8.84
CA PHE A 128 14.82 -1.21 -7.67
C PHE A 128 14.26 -2.53 -7.13
N GLY A 129 13.89 -3.46 -8.01
CA GLY A 129 13.42 -4.79 -7.64
C GLY A 129 14.43 -5.56 -6.80
N ARG A 130 15.74 -5.34 -6.99
CA ARG A 130 16.80 -5.93 -6.16
C ARG A 130 16.79 -5.39 -4.73
N ILE A 131 16.47 -4.10 -4.54
CA ILE A 131 16.42 -3.45 -3.23
C ILE A 131 15.23 -3.99 -2.43
N VAL A 132 14.07 -4.14 -3.09
CA VAL A 132 12.80 -4.53 -2.44
C VAL A 132 12.45 -6.00 -2.65
N TRP A 133 13.41 -6.83 -3.09
CA TRP A 133 13.16 -8.19 -3.54
C TRP A 133 12.47 -9.08 -2.51
N HIS A 134 12.77 -8.89 -1.22
CA HIS A 134 12.09 -9.61 -0.15
C HIS A 134 10.59 -9.30 -0.10
N LEU A 135 10.20 -8.06 -0.37
CA LEU A 135 8.81 -7.62 -0.44
C LEU A 135 8.13 -8.13 -1.72
N VAL A 136 8.86 -8.12 -2.86
CA VAL A 136 8.38 -8.72 -4.12
C VAL A 136 7.98 -10.17 -3.88
N ARG A 137 8.90 -10.98 -3.35
CA ARG A 137 8.62 -12.40 -3.05
C ARG A 137 7.52 -12.59 -2.01
N ASN A 138 7.47 -11.74 -0.98
CA ASN A 138 6.43 -11.80 0.04
C ASN A 138 5.04 -11.61 -0.57
N HIS A 139 4.91 -10.62 -1.45
CA HIS A 139 3.65 -10.27 -2.10
C HIS A 139 3.31 -11.22 -3.26
N GLU A 140 4.28 -11.71 -4.04
CA GLU A 140 4.04 -12.77 -5.04
C GLU A 140 3.43 -14.01 -4.40
N MET A 141 3.93 -14.44 -3.24
CA MET A 141 3.34 -15.56 -2.48
C MET A 141 1.90 -15.30 -2.06
N HIS A 142 1.57 -14.05 -1.74
CA HIS A 142 0.21 -13.63 -1.40
C HIS A 142 -0.73 -13.74 -2.61
N HIS A 143 -0.25 -13.43 -3.82
CA HIS A 143 -1.01 -13.55 -5.07
C HIS A 143 -1.26 -15.00 -5.51
N ILE A 144 -0.59 -15.98 -4.90
CA ILE A 144 -0.84 -17.40 -5.20
C ILE A 144 -2.25 -17.79 -4.74
N LYS A 145 -3.06 -18.23 -5.70
CA LYS A 145 -4.43 -18.71 -5.44
C LYS A 145 -4.46 -19.75 -4.31
N GLY A 146 -5.27 -19.47 -3.30
CA GLY A 146 -5.45 -20.33 -2.12
C GLY A 146 -4.52 -20.00 -0.95
N ILE A 147 -3.58 -19.07 -1.12
CA ILE A 147 -2.78 -18.52 -0.02
C ILE A 147 -3.46 -17.24 0.50
N GLU A 148 -3.92 -17.28 1.75
CA GLU A 148 -4.56 -16.15 2.45
C GLU A 148 -3.64 -15.70 3.61
N LYS A 149 -2.44 -15.28 3.24
CA LYS A 149 -1.30 -14.95 4.12
C LYS A 149 -0.49 -13.81 3.50
N ASN A 150 0.46 -13.24 4.25
CA ASN A 150 1.36 -12.17 3.77
C ASN A 150 0.61 -10.92 3.28
N PHE A 151 -0.27 -10.37 4.11
CA PHE A 151 -1.08 -9.19 3.79
C PHE A 151 -0.26 -7.88 3.82
N GLY A 152 0.88 -7.84 4.51
CA GLY A 152 1.78 -6.70 4.51
C GLY A 152 2.51 -6.58 3.17
N VAL A 153 2.29 -5.46 2.47
CA VAL A 153 2.95 -5.10 1.22
C VAL A 153 4.25 -4.35 1.51
N THR A 154 4.21 -3.39 2.44
CA THR A 154 5.39 -2.59 2.82
C THR A 154 6.33 -3.31 3.78
N SER A 155 5.79 -4.24 4.58
CA SER A 155 6.55 -5.02 5.56
C SER A 155 5.74 -6.22 6.08
N PRO A 156 6.37 -7.38 6.37
CA PRO A 156 5.70 -8.52 7.00
C PRO A 156 5.48 -8.35 8.52
N LEU A 157 5.78 -7.18 9.11
CA LEU A 157 5.70 -6.93 10.55
C LEU A 157 4.38 -7.41 11.16
N TRP A 158 3.25 -6.95 10.60
CA TRP A 158 1.92 -7.30 11.11
C TRP A 158 1.51 -8.73 10.77
N ASP A 159 2.04 -9.29 9.68
CA ASP A 159 1.87 -10.72 9.40
C ASP A 159 2.53 -11.61 10.45
N VAL A 160 3.70 -11.21 10.95
CA VAL A 160 4.38 -11.92 12.04
C VAL A 160 3.59 -11.76 13.34
N VAL A 161 3.22 -10.52 13.69
CA VAL A 161 2.45 -10.22 14.92
C VAL A 161 1.13 -10.99 14.98
N PHE A 162 0.40 -11.05 13.87
CA PHE A 162 -0.92 -11.68 13.78
C PHE A 162 -0.89 -13.10 13.18
N MET A 163 0.28 -13.73 13.11
CA MET A 163 0.47 -15.12 12.66
C MET A 163 -0.13 -15.42 11.27
N SER A 164 -0.06 -14.44 10.38
CA SER A 164 -0.39 -14.55 8.95
C SER A 164 0.84 -14.55 8.04
N TYR A 165 2.05 -14.64 8.59
CA TYR A 165 3.27 -14.77 7.80
C TYR A 165 3.51 -16.21 7.33
N VAL A 166 3.84 -16.37 6.04
CA VAL A 166 4.38 -17.59 5.45
C VAL A 166 5.63 -17.24 4.67
N ARG A 167 6.71 -17.99 4.91
CA ARG A 167 7.98 -17.78 4.23
C ARG A 167 7.82 -17.97 2.72
N PRO A 168 8.28 -17.02 1.90
CA PRO A 168 8.31 -17.23 0.47
C PRO A 168 9.21 -18.39 0.07
N VAL A 169 8.65 -19.32 -0.70
CA VAL A 169 9.41 -20.44 -1.25
C VAL A 169 10.28 -19.89 -2.37
N PRO A 170 11.59 -20.19 -2.41
CA PRO A 170 12.41 -19.84 -3.57
C PRO A 170 11.78 -20.45 -4.82
N ALA A 171 11.74 -19.69 -5.93
CA ALA A 171 11.39 -20.27 -7.24
C ALA A 171 12.21 -21.56 -7.44
N ALA A 172 11.54 -22.63 -7.85
CA ALA A 172 12.21 -23.91 -8.12
C ALA A 172 13.39 -23.66 -9.05
N VAL A 173 14.55 -24.24 -8.71
CA VAL A 173 15.78 -24.13 -9.50
C VAL A 173 15.45 -24.47 -10.97
N GLY A 174 15.47 -23.46 -11.85
CA GLY A 174 15.11 -23.58 -13.27
C GLY A 174 14.06 -22.61 -13.78
N GLN A 175 13.34 -21.88 -12.92
CA GLN A 175 12.56 -20.72 -13.35
C GLN A 175 13.38 -19.45 -13.09
N GLU A 176 14.06 -18.95 -14.13
CA GLU A 176 14.62 -17.60 -14.05
C GLU A 176 13.47 -16.62 -13.75
N PRO A 177 13.69 -15.66 -12.83
CA PRO A 177 12.75 -14.57 -12.68
C PRO A 177 12.73 -13.81 -14.01
N ASN A 178 11.56 -13.75 -14.65
CA ASN A 178 11.33 -12.81 -15.74
C ASN A 178 11.33 -11.39 -15.16
N ILE A 179 12.54 -10.85 -14.94
CA ILE A 179 12.83 -9.44 -14.64
C ILE A 179 13.22 -8.73 -15.93
#